data_AF-A0A2A5NY25-F1
#
_entry.id   AF-A0A2A5NY25-F1
#
_cell.length_a   1.000
_cell.length_b   1.000
_cell.length_c   1.000
_cell.angle_alpha   90.00
_cell.angle_beta   90.00
_cell.angle_gamma   90.00
#
_symmetry.space_group_name_H-M   'P 1'
#
loop_
_entity.id
_entity.type
_entity.pdbx_description
1 polymer ?
#
loop_
_entity_poly.entity_id
_entity_poly.type
_entity_poly.pdbx_seq_one_letter_code
_entity_poly.pdbx_strand_id
1 'polypeptide(L)'
;MKAEIELHVYYDGGRLSAADVYNVALHEIGHALGLGHSSTREAENGPELMYPTYTPGAIKMTPTTLDAYAVATAHRWAAMGAFVRPSSTSVELPIGIPYRMLLYYLVEVSSPYGEVHGGGWYMEGSKATIYVEDTVVPLGEGVRAVFTGWGGDVSSTSPRVAITVDRDYKICANWKLQYYVDIYTPYSTPNVSSGWYDEGSTLKVALVDYVVDHGNLTRRVFSGWRGDVEARSMVVVVEVEGPIKLEASWRTQYYVEVDPGYAEASVESGWYDRGSTLEVYALSGLAAHGNGSRHRLVGWLVDGALVEEQPIELRVDAPHRLRALWVAEHLVRVVVVDAAGAPLDATVSLQRGGSTVEAASGSTLWLSEGRWRVACASYVEEPRLSWLSRGAEAVRLTAEPISRYVEVEGPGELYVELAVDRVEVYVEDLLGAPCPLVTVRVDGLVEATSDLSGFAVSARLPIKEHAVELYMLGAELGEARVGVGRALVRAPISLYTLAAAALALAGAWRLLKGVRS
;
A
#
# COMPACT_ATOMS: atom_id res chain seq x y z
N MET A 1 -62.78 12.90 -50.79
CA MET A 1 -63.65 13.74 -51.64
C MET A 1 -63.55 15.16 -51.10
N LYS A 2 -63.16 16.15 -51.91
CA LYS A 2 -63.23 17.57 -51.54
C LYS A 2 -64.37 18.18 -52.35
N ALA A 3 -65.30 18.85 -51.69
CA ALA A 3 -66.32 19.66 -52.34
C ALA A 3 -65.94 21.13 -52.12
N GLU A 4 -65.87 21.90 -53.20
CA GLU A 4 -65.66 23.34 -53.15
C GLU A 4 -67.03 23.99 -53.24
N ILE A 5 -67.36 24.84 -52.27
CA ILE A 5 -68.63 25.56 -52.19
C ILE A 5 -68.28 27.05 -52.26
N GLU A 6 -68.65 27.68 -53.38
CA GLU A 6 -68.52 29.12 -53.57
C GLU A 6 -69.85 29.80 -53.22
N LEU A 7 -69.80 30.82 -52.36
CA LEU A 7 -70.97 31.53 -51.86
C LEU A 7 -70.91 33.00 -52.29
N HIS A 8 -71.88 33.41 -53.10
CA HIS A 8 -72.06 34.82 -53.45
C HIS A 8 -73.14 35.42 -52.56
N VAL A 9 -72.73 36.16 -51.53
CA VAL A 9 -73.66 36.76 -50.56
C VAL A 9 -73.84 38.25 -50.84
N TYR A 10 -75.08 38.70 -51.01
CA TYR A 10 -75.44 40.10 -51.21
C TYR A 10 -76.33 40.58 -50.06
N TYR A 11 -75.95 41.70 -49.42
CA TYR A 11 -76.69 42.28 -48.31
C TYR A 11 -76.66 43.81 -48.38
N ASP A 12 -77.85 44.43 -48.42
CA ASP A 12 -78.03 45.88 -48.59
C ASP A 12 -77.81 46.67 -47.28
N GLY A 13 -77.76 45.97 -46.14
CA GLY A 13 -77.58 46.57 -44.81
C GLY A 13 -76.12 46.74 -44.35
N GLY A 14 -75.14 46.58 -45.24
CA GLY A 14 -73.72 46.77 -44.95
C GLY A 14 -72.87 45.50 -45.05
N ARG A 15 -71.71 45.47 -44.37
CA ARG A 15 -70.78 44.32 -44.42
C ARG A 15 -71.18 43.25 -43.41
N LEU A 16 -71.36 42.01 -43.88
CA LEU A 16 -71.59 40.85 -43.02
C LEU A 16 -70.38 40.57 -42.13
N SER A 17 -70.63 40.15 -40.90
CA SER A 17 -69.59 39.68 -39.98
C SER A 17 -69.12 38.28 -40.39
N ALA A 18 -67.99 37.83 -39.84
CA ALA A 18 -67.50 36.47 -40.05
C ALA A 18 -68.51 35.40 -39.55
N ALA A 19 -69.26 35.70 -38.49
CA ALA A 19 -70.32 34.83 -37.97
C ALA A 19 -71.50 34.75 -38.94
N ASP A 20 -71.89 35.88 -39.54
CA ASP A 20 -72.96 35.90 -40.55
C ASP A 20 -72.59 35.07 -41.79
N VAL A 21 -71.38 35.26 -42.30
CA VAL A 21 -70.87 34.47 -43.44
C VAL A 21 -70.81 32.98 -43.08
N TYR A 22 -70.36 32.64 -41.87
CA TYR A 22 -70.32 31.27 -41.39
C TYR A 22 -71.72 30.64 -41.30
N ASN A 23 -72.70 31.35 -40.74
CA ASN A 23 -74.06 30.85 -40.57
C ASN A 23 -74.73 30.59 -41.92
N VAL A 24 -74.63 31.55 -42.86
CA VAL A 24 -75.12 31.39 -44.22
C VAL A 24 -74.42 30.22 -44.91
N ALA A 25 -73.10 30.13 -44.80
CA ALA A 25 -72.35 29.02 -45.40
C ALA A 25 -72.79 27.66 -44.86
N LEU A 26 -72.99 27.55 -43.54
CA LEU A 26 -73.40 26.31 -42.90
C LEU A 26 -74.83 25.92 -43.27
N HIS A 27 -75.73 26.90 -43.44
CA HIS A 27 -77.08 26.69 -43.97
C HIS A 27 -77.05 26.10 -45.38
N GLU A 28 -76.27 26.71 -46.29
CA GLU A 28 -76.14 26.23 -47.67
C GLU A 28 -75.46 24.85 -47.74
N ILE A 29 -74.53 24.56 -46.84
CA ILE A 29 -73.98 23.20 -46.68
C ILE A 29 -75.08 22.22 -46.29
N GLY A 30 -76.03 22.61 -45.44
CA GLY A 30 -77.21 21.82 -45.12
C GLY A 30 -78.00 21.45 -46.39
N HIS A 31 -78.27 22.41 -47.28
CA HIS A 31 -78.89 22.14 -48.57
C HIS A 31 -78.06 21.22 -49.46
N ALA A 32 -76.75 21.42 -49.52
CA ALA A 32 -75.84 20.54 -50.25
C ALA A 32 -75.84 19.10 -49.70
N LEU A 33 -76.11 18.93 -48.40
CA LEU A 33 -76.31 17.64 -47.74
C LEU A 33 -77.74 17.09 -47.92
N GLY A 34 -78.60 17.75 -48.70
CA GLY A 34 -79.96 17.31 -49.00
C GLY A 34 -81.00 17.70 -47.96
N LEU A 35 -80.69 18.66 -47.07
CA LEU A 35 -81.67 19.21 -46.14
C LEU A 35 -82.59 20.21 -46.84
N GLY A 36 -83.88 20.16 -46.50
CA GLY A 36 -84.84 21.22 -46.77
C GLY A 36 -84.85 22.25 -45.63
N HIS A 37 -85.68 23.27 -45.77
CA HIS A 37 -85.86 24.24 -44.70
C HIS A 37 -86.62 23.65 -43.50
N SER A 38 -86.31 24.16 -42.31
CA SER A 38 -87.13 23.92 -41.12
C SER A 38 -88.44 24.73 -41.17
N SER A 39 -89.47 24.26 -40.47
CA SER A 39 -90.73 24.99 -40.28
C SER A 39 -90.71 25.95 -39.09
N THR A 40 -89.67 25.88 -38.25
CA THR A 40 -89.53 26.62 -36.99
C THR A 40 -88.30 27.49 -37.02
N ARG A 41 -88.46 28.75 -36.58
CA ARG A 41 -87.37 29.74 -36.55
C ARG A 41 -86.37 29.54 -35.42
N GLU A 42 -86.85 29.04 -34.29
CA GLU A 42 -86.08 28.93 -33.05
C GLU A 42 -86.15 27.49 -32.55
N ALA A 43 -85.01 26.99 -32.11
CA ALA A 43 -84.87 25.83 -31.24
C ALA A 43 -84.86 26.29 -29.77
N GLU A 44 -84.89 25.35 -28.82
CA GLU A 44 -84.97 25.62 -27.39
C GLU A 44 -83.90 26.59 -26.86
N ASN A 45 -82.69 26.54 -27.41
CA ASN A 45 -81.52 27.29 -26.95
C ASN A 45 -80.97 28.28 -28.00
N GLY A 46 -81.71 28.57 -29.07
CA GLY A 46 -81.35 29.58 -30.06
C GLY A 46 -81.90 29.32 -31.46
N PRO A 47 -81.48 30.11 -32.45
CA PRO A 47 -82.06 30.09 -33.78
C PRO A 47 -81.77 28.80 -34.55
N GLU A 48 -82.73 28.38 -35.36
CA GLU A 48 -82.63 27.22 -36.22
C GLU A 48 -81.80 27.54 -37.47
N LEU A 49 -80.73 26.76 -37.68
CA LEU A 49 -79.80 26.91 -38.79
C LEU A 49 -80.51 26.81 -40.15
N MET A 50 -81.39 25.82 -40.34
CA MET A 50 -82.06 25.56 -41.62
C MET A 50 -83.35 26.36 -41.83
N TYR A 51 -83.60 27.40 -41.04
CA TYR A 51 -84.77 28.25 -41.23
C TYR A 51 -84.65 29.13 -42.50
N PRO A 52 -85.70 29.31 -43.33
CA PRO A 52 -85.59 29.97 -44.64
C PRO A 52 -85.11 31.43 -44.63
N THR A 53 -85.13 32.10 -43.48
CA THR A 53 -84.76 33.51 -43.37
C THR A 53 -83.72 33.73 -42.28
N TYR A 54 -82.57 34.27 -42.66
CA TYR A 54 -81.51 34.66 -41.74
C TYR A 54 -81.58 36.15 -41.41
N THR A 55 -81.37 36.52 -40.14
CA THR A 55 -81.23 37.92 -39.71
C THR A 55 -79.78 38.18 -39.31
N PRO A 56 -79.05 39.09 -40.00
CA PRO A 56 -77.67 39.41 -39.65
C PRO A 56 -77.51 39.93 -38.22
N GLY A 57 -76.37 39.61 -37.60
CA GLY A 57 -76.11 39.90 -36.18
C GLY A 57 -76.59 38.80 -35.22
N ALA A 58 -77.05 37.66 -35.74
CA ALA A 58 -77.33 36.47 -34.94
C ALA A 58 -76.05 35.88 -34.34
N ILE A 59 -76.20 35.09 -33.27
CA ILE A 59 -75.11 34.28 -32.72
C ILE A 59 -74.59 33.30 -33.77
N LYS A 60 -73.35 32.81 -33.60
CA LYS A 60 -72.84 31.72 -34.42
C LYS A 60 -73.73 30.48 -34.20
N MET A 61 -74.37 30.03 -35.27
CA MET A 61 -75.32 28.91 -35.27
C MET A 61 -74.57 27.59 -35.39
N THR A 62 -75.16 26.54 -34.84
CA THR A 62 -74.71 25.15 -35.01
C THR A 62 -75.90 24.31 -35.43
N PRO A 63 -75.69 23.16 -36.11
CA PRO A 63 -76.81 22.31 -36.51
C PRO A 63 -77.66 21.94 -35.30
N THR A 64 -78.97 21.98 -35.44
CA THR A 64 -79.87 21.52 -34.39
C THR A 64 -79.92 20.00 -34.34
N THR A 65 -80.53 19.46 -33.28
CA THR A 65 -80.89 18.05 -33.21
C THR A 65 -81.74 17.63 -34.42
N LEU A 66 -82.62 18.52 -34.92
CA LEU A 66 -83.41 18.26 -36.11
C LEU A 66 -82.52 18.18 -37.36
N ASP A 67 -81.61 19.12 -37.55
CA ASP A 67 -80.69 19.10 -38.70
C ASP A 67 -79.84 17.84 -38.71
N ALA A 68 -79.23 17.50 -37.58
CA ALA A 68 -78.41 16.29 -37.47
C ALA A 68 -79.23 15.01 -37.73
N TYR A 69 -80.44 14.94 -37.18
CA TYR A 69 -81.35 13.82 -37.41
C TYR A 69 -81.81 13.74 -38.87
N ALA A 70 -82.07 14.89 -39.50
CA ALA A 70 -82.48 15.00 -40.89
C ALA A 70 -81.37 14.54 -41.83
N VAL A 71 -80.12 14.95 -41.60
CA VAL A 71 -78.95 14.46 -42.36
C VAL A 71 -78.82 12.95 -42.19
N ALA A 72 -78.85 12.45 -40.96
CA ALA A 72 -78.72 11.01 -40.69
C ALA A 72 -79.84 10.20 -41.37
N THR A 73 -81.06 10.74 -41.42
CA THR A 73 -82.21 10.12 -42.08
C THR A 73 -82.04 10.13 -43.60
N ALA A 74 -81.67 11.26 -44.19
CA ALA A 74 -81.46 11.42 -45.63
C ALA A 74 -80.31 10.53 -46.14
N HIS A 75 -79.28 10.32 -45.32
CA HIS A 75 -78.09 9.54 -45.66
C HIS A 75 -78.07 8.13 -45.06
N ARG A 76 -79.20 7.63 -44.54
CA ARG A 76 -79.29 6.27 -43.96
C ARG A 76 -78.84 5.17 -44.93
N TRP A 77 -78.97 5.42 -46.23
CA TRP A 77 -78.49 4.55 -47.30
C TRP A 77 -76.98 4.30 -47.27
N ALA A 78 -76.19 5.21 -46.70
CA ALA A 78 -74.74 5.09 -46.62
C ALA A 78 -74.31 3.83 -45.82
N ALA A 79 -75.05 3.48 -44.76
CA ALA A 79 -74.78 2.26 -43.98
C ALA A 79 -75.06 0.97 -44.76
N MET A 80 -75.91 1.04 -45.79
CA MET A 80 -76.25 -0.10 -46.66
C MET A 80 -75.30 -0.21 -47.86
N GLY A 81 -74.37 0.74 -48.04
CA GLY A 81 -73.40 0.75 -49.14
C GLY A 81 -73.96 1.05 -50.53
N ALA A 82 -75.27 1.31 -50.65
CA ALA A 82 -75.93 1.62 -51.91
C ALA A 82 -76.95 2.74 -51.70
N PHE A 83 -76.99 3.70 -52.64
CA PHE A 83 -77.93 4.81 -52.57
C PHE A 83 -79.38 4.33 -52.65
N VAL A 84 -80.18 4.73 -51.66
CA VAL A 84 -81.62 4.50 -51.60
C VAL A 84 -82.27 5.85 -51.33
N ARG A 85 -83.13 6.29 -52.25
CA ARG A 85 -83.88 7.54 -52.08
C ARG A 85 -84.78 7.43 -50.82
N PRO A 86 -84.81 8.44 -49.95
CA PRO A 86 -85.75 8.50 -48.84
C PRO A 86 -87.21 8.38 -49.31
N SER A 87 -88.03 7.63 -48.57
CA SER A 87 -89.46 7.43 -48.87
C SER A 87 -90.34 8.63 -48.50
N SER A 88 -89.79 9.61 -47.77
CA SER A 88 -90.44 10.84 -47.36
C SER A 88 -89.55 12.04 -47.68
N THR A 89 -90.16 13.17 -48.01
CA THR A 89 -89.49 14.46 -48.22
C THR A 89 -89.54 15.35 -46.98
N SER A 90 -90.17 14.90 -45.90
CA SER A 90 -90.20 15.56 -44.59
C SER A 90 -89.70 14.63 -43.50
N VAL A 91 -89.13 15.23 -42.46
CA VAL A 91 -88.62 14.55 -41.29
C VAL A 91 -88.99 15.34 -40.05
N GLU A 92 -89.39 14.64 -39.00
CA GLU A 92 -89.69 15.20 -37.69
C GLU A 92 -88.80 14.54 -36.66
N LEU A 93 -88.42 15.29 -35.62
CA LEU A 93 -87.67 14.74 -34.50
C LEU A 93 -88.50 13.67 -33.78
N PRO A 94 -87.92 12.48 -33.51
CA PRO A 94 -88.55 11.48 -32.67
C PRO A 94 -88.97 12.02 -31.31
N ILE A 95 -90.10 11.53 -30.80
CA ILE A 95 -90.59 11.84 -29.45
C ILE A 95 -89.49 11.54 -28.43
N GLY A 96 -89.15 12.55 -27.61
CA GLY A 96 -88.13 12.45 -26.55
C GLY A 96 -86.76 13.02 -26.91
N ILE A 97 -86.51 13.39 -28.17
CA ILE A 97 -85.32 14.17 -28.55
C ILE A 97 -85.66 15.66 -28.44
N PRO A 98 -84.96 16.43 -27.58
CA PRO A 98 -85.20 17.87 -27.46
C PRO A 98 -84.83 18.58 -28.77
N TYR A 99 -85.54 19.64 -29.09
CA TYR A 99 -85.29 20.42 -30.30
C TYR A 99 -84.35 21.59 -29.95
N ARG A 100 -83.04 21.39 -30.09
CA ARG A 100 -82.01 22.33 -29.63
C ARG A 100 -80.80 22.36 -30.56
N MET A 101 -80.09 23.49 -30.62
CA MET A 101 -78.78 23.61 -31.25
C MET A 101 -77.75 22.69 -30.58
N LEU A 102 -76.93 22.00 -31.39
CA LEU A 102 -75.84 21.15 -30.92
C LEU A 102 -74.57 21.96 -30.74
N LEU A 103 -74.24 22.31 -29.50
CA LEU A 103 -72.99 22.98 -29.18
C LEU A 103 -71.83 21.98 -29.16
N TYR A 104 -70.76 22.31 -29.88
CA TYR A 104 -69.49 21.58 -29.87
C TYR A 104 -68.38 22.52 -29.41
N TYR A 105 -67.51 22.01 -28.56
CA TYR A 105 -66.35 22.72 -28.04
C TYR A 105 -65.07 21.94 -28.33
N LEU A 106 -63.99 22.68 -28.55
CA LEU A 106 -62.67 22.12 -28.84
C LEU A 106 -61.91 21.88 -27.54
N VAL A 107 -61.40 20.67 -27.38
CA VAL A 107 -60.41 20.33 -26.35
C VAL A 107 -59.05 20.23 -27.02
N GLU A 108 -58.19 21.22 -26.81
CA GLU A 108 -56.80 21.22 -27.25
C GLU A 108 -55.93 20.58 -26.15
N VAL A 109 -55.27 19.47 -26.48
CA VAL A 109 -54.31 18.81 -25.59
C VAL A 109 -52.94 18.86 -26.24
N SER A 110 -51.95 19.34 -25.50
CA SER A 110 -50.56 19.45 -25.98
C SER A 110 -49.57 18.88 -24.97
N SER A 111 -48.43 18.42 -25.47
CA SER A 111 -47.35 17.91 -24.63
C SER A 111 -45.99 18.20 -25.25
N PRO A 112 -45.00 18.67 -24.46
CA PRO A 112 -43.63 18.79 -24.94
C PRO A 112 -42.93 17.42 -25.08
N TYR A 113 -43.34 16.42 -24.29
CA TYR A 113 -42.80 15.06 -24.28
C TYR A 113 -43.92 14.03 -24.22
N GLY A 114 -43.73 12.84 -24.79
CA GLY A 114 -44.75 11.78 -24.73
C GLY A 114 -46.01 12.06 -25.56
N GLU A 115 -46.69 10.99 -25.94
CA GLU A 115 -47.93 11.07 -26.72
C GLU A 115 -49.13 11.33 -25.79
N VAL A 116 -50.00 12.26 -26.19
CA VAL A 116 -51.21 12.64 -25.43
C VAL A 116 -52.45 12.46 -26.26
N HIS A 117 -53.53 12.07 -25.58
CA HIS A 117 -54.82 11.74 -26.18
C HIS A 117 -55.97 12.46 -25.47
N GLY A 118 -57.15 12.44 -26.09
CA GLY A 118 -58.36 13.08 -25.55
C GLY A 118 -58.63 14.48 -26.08
N GLY A 119 -57.80 15.00 -27.00
CA GLY A 119 -58.10 16.23 -27.75
C GLY A 119 -59.10 16.01 -28.88
N GLY A 120 -59.76 17.08 -29.33
CA GLY A 120 -60.73 17.06 -30.43
C GLY A 120 -62.00 17.88 -30.15
N TRP A 121 -62.96 17.80 -31.07
CA TRP A 121 -64.27 18.43 -30.91
C TRP A 121 -65.21 17.50 -30.14
N TYR A 122 -65.82 18.03 -29.08
CA TYR A 122 -66.74 17.29 -28.22
C TYR A 122 -68.07 18.02 -28.13
N MET A 123 -69.16 17.25 -28.08
CA MET A 123 -70.48 17.81 -27.82
C MET A 123 -70.55 18.35 -26.38
N GLU A 124 -71.23 19.47 -26.18
CA GLU A 124 -71.50 20.03 -24.86
C GLU A 124 -72.13 18.99 -23.92
N GLY A 125 -71.64 18.94 -22.68
CA GLY A 125 -72.04 17.99 -21.63
C GLY A 125 -71.45 16.58 -21.79
N SER A 126 -70.77 16.27 -22.90
CA SER A 126 -70.09 14.98 -23.07
C SER A 126 -68.80 14.90 -22.23
N LYS A 127 -68.29 13.68 -22.02
CA LYS A 127 -67.04 13.46 -21.29
C LYS A 127 -65.86 13.29 -22.24
N ALA A 128 -64.85 14.13 -22.11
CA ALA A 128 -63.54 13.94 -22.73
C ALA A 128 -62.60 13.27 -21.72
N THR A 129 -61.92 12.19 -22.14
CA THR A 129 -60.90 11.52 -21.32
C THR A 129 -59.52 11.83 -21.87
N ILE A 130 -58.79 12.69 -21.15
CA ILE A 130 -57.44 13.12 -21.48
C ILE A 130 -56.46 12.18 -20.78
N TYR A 131 -55.45 11.71 -21.50
CA TYR A 131 -54.38 10.92 -20.90
C TYR A 131 -53.07 11.04 -21.67
N VAL A 132 -51.98 10.73 -20.98
CA VAL A 132 -50.64 10.55 -21.55
C VAL A 132 -50.36 9.05 -21.58
N GLU A 133 -49.79 8.55 -22.68
CA GLU A 133 -49.52 7.12 -22.86
C GLU A 133 -48.42 6.64 -21.89
N ASP A 134 -47.26 7.31 -21.92
CA ASP A 134 -46.12 7.01 -21.06
C ASP A 134 -45.92 8.12 -20.02
N THR A 135 -45.77 7.77 -18.75
CA THR A 135 -45.44 8.76 -17.70
C THR A 135 -43.95 9.03 -17.55
N VAL A 136 -43.12 8.24 -18.25
CA VAL A 136 -41.67 8.37 -18.27
C VAL A 136 -41.20 8.20 -19.71
N VAL A 137 -40.56 9.22 -20.26
CA VAL A 137 -40.10 9.23 -21.65
C VAL A 137 -38.57 9.34 -21.68
N PRO A 138 -37.84 8.34 -22.18
CA PRO A 138 -36.39 8.44 -22.35
C PRO A 138 -36.07 9.41 -23.49
N LEU A 139 -35.12 10.33 -23.26
CA LEU A 139 -34.72 11.37 -24.22
C LEU A 139 -33.30 11.17 -24.77
N GLY A 140 -32.55 10.22 -24.20
CA GLY A 140 -31.17 9.93 -24.55
C GLY A 140 -30.50 9.10 -23.46
N GLU A 141 -29.20 8.85 -23.61
CA GLU A 141 -28.42 8.15 -22.59
C GLU A 141 -28.39 8.98 -21.28
N GLY A 142 -28.90 8.40 -20.20
CA GLY A 142 -28.93 9.07 -18.89
C GLY A 142 -29.90 10.26 -18.78
N VAL A 143 -30.79 10.49 -19.76
CA VAL A 143 -31.77 11.59 -19.73
C VAL A 143 -33.19 11.06 -19.90
N ARG A 144 -34.12 11.49 -19.03
CA ARG A 144 -35.55 11.19 -19.16
C ARG A 144 -36.44 12.34 -18.72
N ALA A 145 -37.62 12.45 -19.32
CA ALA A 145 -38.70 13.29 -18.82
C ALA A 145 -39.68 12.45 -17.99
N VAL A 146 -40.18 13.00 -16.88
CA VAL A 146 -41.19 12.39 -16.02
C VAL A 146 -42.41 13.29 -15.93
N PHE A 147 -43.58 12.73 -16.23
CA PHE A 147 -44.84 13.44 -16.17
C PHE A 147 -45.14 13.87 -14.74
N THR A 148 -45.45 15.16 -14.55
CA THR A 148 -45.78 15.72 -13.23
C THR A 148 -47.26 16.02 -13.06
N GLY A 149 -47.98 16.26 -14.16
CA GLY A 149 -49.41 16.54 -14.13
C GLY A 149 -49.88 17.31 -15.35
N TRP A 150 -51.18 17.56 -15.41
CA TRP A 150 -51.83 18.45 -16.37
C TRP A 150 -51.90 19.88 -15.83
N GLY A 151 -51.81 20.85 -16.73
CA GLY A 151 -52.01 22.28 -16.47
C GLY A 151 -52.82 22.96 -17.57
N GLY A 152 -53.00 24.27 -17.44
CA GLY A 152 -53.89 25.06 -18.30
C GLY A 152 -55.28 25.17 -17.68
N ASP A 153 -56.31 24.79 -18.43
CA ASP A 153 -57.70 24.79 -17.95
C ASP A 153 -58.01 23.65 -16.97
N VAL A 154 -57.17 22.62 -16.91
CA VAL A 154 -57.31 21.47 -16.02
C VAL A 154 -56.02 21.30 -15.22
N SER A 155 -56.16 21.05 -13.91
CA SER A 155 -55.04 20.69 -13.04
C SER A 155 -55.27 19.32 -12.44
N SER A 156 -54.35 18.38 -12.71
CA SER A 156 -54.41 17.02 -12.16
C SER A 156 -53.04 16.38 -12.19
N THR A 157 -52.62 15.69 -11.13
CA THR A 157 -51.40 14.88 -11.12
C THR A 157 -51.61 13.47 -11.68
N SER A 158 -52.87 13.09 -11.94
CA SER A 158 -53.19 11.80 -12.54
C SER A 158 -52.81 11.81 -14.03
N PRO A 159 -52.14 10.76 -14.55
CA PRO A 159 -51.83 10.66 -15.97
C PRO A 159 -53.08 10.51 -16.85
N ARG A 160 -54.25 10.23 -16.24
CA ARG A 160 -55.54 10.17 -16.90
C ARG A 160 -56.57 11.00 -16.14
N VAL A 161 -57.27 11.89 -16.85
CA VAL A 161 -58.30 12.78 -16.30
C VAL A 161 -59.53 12.79 -17.22
N ALA A 162 -60.72 12.75 -16.63
CA ALA A 162 -61.98 12.91 -17.35
C ALA A 162 -62.61 14.25 -17.01
N ILE A 163 -63.01 15.00 -18.03
CA ILE A 163 -63.70 16.30 -17.88
C ILE A 163 -65.06 16.24 -18.55
N THR A 164 -65.99 17.07 -18.07
CA THR A 164 -67.25 17.33 -18.76
C THR A 164 -67.06 18.58 -19.60
N VAL A 165 -67.32 18.49 -20.90
CA VAL A 165 -67.01 19.59 -21.84
C VAL A 165 -68.18 20.57 -21.89
N ASP A 166 -67.96 21.80 -21.42
CA ASP A 166 -68.94 22.88 -21.35
C ASP A 166 -68.46 24.19 -22.03
N ARG A 167 -67.20 24.20 -22.49
CA ARG A 167 -66.55 25.29 -23.21
C ARG A 167 -65.31 24.74 -23.93
N ASP A 168 -64.60 25.59 -24.65
CA ASP A 168 -63.28 25.23 -25.18
C ASP A 168 -62.27 25.07 -24.02
N TYR A 169 -61.40 24.06 -24.14
CA TYR A 169 -60.34 23.73 -23.16
C TYR A 169 -58.97 23.75 -23.82
N LYS A 170 -57.99 24.32 -23.11
CA LYS A 170 -56.55 24.23 -23.40
C LYS A 170 -55.84 23.53 -22.26
N ILE A 171 -55.35 22.33 -22.53
CA ILE A 171 -54.73 21.45 -21.54
C ILE A 171 -53.31 21.11 -22.01
N CYS A 172 -52.35 21.26 -21.11
CA CYS A 172 -50.95 20.98 -21.38
C CYS A 172 -50.42 19.95 -20.39
N ALA A 173 -49.68 18.95 -20.86
CA ALA A 173 -48.93 18.06 -19.98
C ALA A 173 -47.65 18.74 -19.47
N ASN A 174 -47.46 18.71 -18.16
CA ASN A 174 -46.27 19.21 -17.48
C ASN A 174 -45.34 18.05 -17.17
N TRP A 175 -44.05 18.33 -17.28
CA TRP A 175 -42.98 17.34 -17.14
C TRP A 175 -41.83 17.94 -16.35
N LYS A 176 -41.06 17.08 -15.70
CA LYS A 176 -39.73 17.43 -15.16
C LYS A 176 -38.66 16.59 -15.83
N LEU A 177 -37.48 17.15 -16.02
CA LEU A 177 -36.31 16.41 -16.49
C LEU A 177 -35.64 15.71 -15.31
N GLN A 178 -35.13 14.51 -15.58
CA GLN A 178 -34.29 13.75 -14.67
C GLN A 178 -33.05 13.26 -15.40
N TYR A 179 -31.94 13.27 -14.68
CA TYR A 179 -30.65 12.79 -15.15
C TYR A 179 -30.18 11.60 -14.31
N TYR A 180 -29.51 10.64 -14.95
CA TYR A 180 -28.93 9.50 -14.27
C TYR A 180 -27.57 9.88 -13.68
N VAL A 181 -27.41 9.62 -12.39
CA VAL A 181 -26.15 9.79 -11.67
C VAL A 181 -25.61 8.41 -11.35
N ASP A 182 -24.44 8.08 -11.89
CA ASP A 182 -23.74 6.82 -11.68
C ASP A 182 -22.55 7.02 -10.74
N ILE A 183 -22.62 6.40 -9.56
CA ILE A 183 -21.61 6.48 -8.50
C ILE A 183 -20.97 5.10 -8.32
N TYR A 184 -19.71 4.98 -8.69
CA TYR A 184 -18.94 3.75 -8.58
C TYR A 184 -17.85 3.84 -7.51
N THR A 185 -17.94 2.98 -6.50
CA THR A 185 -17.06 3.01 -5.32
C THR A 185 -16.65 1.58 -4.90
N PRO A 186 -15.52 1.05 -5.41
CA PRO A 186 -15.22 -0.38 -5.32
C PRO A 186 -14.94 -0.92 -3.90
N TYR A 187 -14.59 -0.06 -2.94
CA TYR A 187 -14.15 -0.49 -1.60
C TYR A 187 -15.01 0.03 -0.45
N SER A 188 -15.87 1.01 -0.68
CA SER A 188 -16.66 1.68 0.36
C SER A 188 -18.03 2.03 -0.21
N THR A 189 -19.05 2.11 0.63
CA THR A 189 -20.41 2.47 0.21
C THR A 189 -20.60 3.98 0.23
N PRO A 190 -21.26 4.58 -0.77
CA PRO A 190 -21.62 5.99 -0.74
C PRO A 190 -22.90 6.20 0.09
N ASN A 191 -23.07 7.40 0.64
CA ASN A 191 -24.33 7.81 1.29
C ASN A 191 -25.46 8.08 0.29
N VAL A 192 -25.12 8.30 -0.98
CA VAL A 192 -26.04 8.53 -2.10
C VAL A 192 -25.85 7.42 -3.11
N SER A 193 -26.93 6.74 -3.50
CA SER A 193 -26.89 5.63 -4.46
C SER A 193 -26.96 6.12 -5.91
N SER A 194 -26.41 5.35 -6.86
CA SER A 194 -26.69 5.58 -8.28
C SER A 194 -28.19 5.57 -8.57
N GLY A 195 -28.65 6.45 -9.47
CA GLY A 195 -30.08 6.56 -9.75
C GLY A 195 -30.47 7.80 -10.56
N TRP A 196 -31.78 7.99 -10.73
CA TRP A 196 -32.36 9.13 -11.42
C TRP A 196 -32.70 10.25 -10.45
N TYR A 197 -32.22 11.45 -10.75
CA TYR A 197 -32.40 12.64 -9.92
C TYR A 197 -33.01 13.76 -10.75
N ASP A 198 -33.79 14.62 -10.09
CA ASP A 198 -34.43 15.78 -10.73
C ASP A 198 -33.38 16.80 -11.17
N GLU A 199 -33.60 17.40 -12.33
CA GLU A 199 -32.80 18.54 -12.82
C GLU A 199 -32.75 19.67 -11.78
N GLY A 200 -31.55 20.22 -11.56
CA GLY A 200 -31.29 21.28 -10.57
C GLY A 200 -31.23 20.79 -9.12
N SER A 201 -31.36 19.48 -8.85
CA SER A 201 -31.17 18.95 -7.51
C SER A 201 -29.67 18.97 -7.12
N THR A 202 -29.39 19.24 -5.84
CA THR A 202 -28.03 19.17 -5.29
C THR A 202 -27.82 17.89 -4.51
N LEU A 203 -26.83 17.10 -4.91
CA LEU A 203 -26.43 15.87 -4.21
C LEU A 203 -25.13 16.12 -3.44
N LYS A 204 -25.12 15.75 -2.15
CA LYS A 204 -23.92 15.73 -1.32
C LYS A 204 -23.43 14.29 -1.17
N VAL A 205 -22.54 13.88 -2.07
CA VAL A 205 -21.99 12.53 -2.13
C VAL A 205 -20.78 12.41 -1.21
N ALA A 206 -20.75 11.37 -0.40
CA ALA A 206 -19.70 11.04 0.55
C ALA A 206 -19.58 9.53 0.72
N LEU A 207 -18.37 9.04 0.96
CA LEU A 207 -18.14 7.65 1.34
C LEU A 207 -18.37 7.46 2.85
N VAL A 208 -18.79 6.26 3.24
CA VAL A 208 -18.87 5.85 4.66
C VAL A 208 -17.46 5.75 5.25
N ASP A 209 -16.57 5.02 4.57
CA ASP A 209 -15.18 4.85 4.97
C ASP A 209 -14.23 5.47 3.94
N TYR A 210 -13.21 6.21 4.40
CA TYR A 210 -12.11 6.72 3.58
C TYR A 210 -10.85 5.85 3.64
N VAL A 211 -10.77 4.95 4.62
CA VAL A 211 -9.75 3.92 4.76
C VAL A 211 -10.45 2.59 4.97
N VAL A 212 -10.12 1.61 4.14
CA VAL A 212 -10.69 0.25 4.19
C VAL A 212 -9.55 -0.72 4.41
N ASP A 213 -9.47 -1.30 5.61
CA ASP A 213 -8.51 -2.33 5.96
C ASP A 213 -9.04 -3.71 5.55
N HIS A 214 -8.21 -4.49 4.84
CA HIS A 214 -8.56 -5.83 4.40
C HIS A 214 -8.16 -6.92 5.42
N GLY A 215 -7.54 -6.55 6.55
CA GLY A 215 -7.16 -7.48 7.62
C GLY A 215 -5.96 -8.37 7.30
N ASN A 216 -5.27 -8.11 6.19
CA ASN A 216 -4.12 -8.87 5.69
C ASN A 216 -2.90 -7.96 5.48
N LEU A 217 -2.72 -6.96 6.35
CA LEU A 217 -1.67 -5.94 6.24
C LEU A 217 -1.72 -5.14 4.92
N THR A 218 -2.89 -5.10 4.28
CA THR A 218 -3.19 -4.29 3.10
C THR A 218 -4.40 -3.42 3.37
N ARG A 219 -4.34 -2.14 3.00
CA ARG A 219 -5.50 -1.24 3.09
C ARG A 219 -5.66 -0.39 1.84
N ARG A 220 -6.88 0.09 1.62
CA ARG A 220 -7.23 1.06 0.57
C ARG A 220 -7.47 2.41 1.20
N VAL A 221 -6.86 3.44 0.64
CA VAL A 221 -7.03 4.83 1.09
C VAL A 221 -7.61 5.65 -0.04
N PHE A 222 -8.75 6.28 0.21
CA PHE A 222 -9.40 7.15 -0.76
C PHE A 222 -8.44 8.27 -1.20
N SER A 223 -8.37 8.51 -2.51
CA SER A 223 -7.48 9.53 -3.10
C SER A 223 -8.22 10.65 -3.81
N GLY A 224 -9.51 10.46 -4.12
CA GLY A 224 -10.35 11.46 -4.77
C GLY A 224 -11.46 10.85 -5.62
N TRP A 225 -12.35 11.69 -6.08
CA TRP A 225 -13.35 11.42 -7.11
C TRP A 225 -12.78 11.75 -8.50
N ARG A 226 -13.19 10.98 -9.51
CA ARG A 226 -12.91 11.20 -10.94
C ARG A 226 -14.19 10.96 -11.75
N GLY A 227 -14.14 11.25 -13.05
CA GLY A 227 -15.29 11.16 -13.95
C GLY A 227 -15.66 12.56 -14.42
N ASP A 228 -16.93 12.92 -14.33
CA ASP A 228 -17.40 14.25 -14.71
C ASP A 228 -17.06 15.31 -13.64
N VAL A 229 -16.81 14.89 -12.40
CA VAL A 229 -16.34 15.75 -11.32
C VAL A 229 -15.08 15.18 -10.69
N GLU A 230 -14.04 16.02 -10.64
CA GLU A 230 -12.79 15.70 -9.97
C GLU A 230 -12.70 16.42 -8.63
N ALA A 231 -12.48 15.66 -7.55
CA ALA A 231 -12.34 16.22 -6.21
C ALA A 231 -11.40 15.37 -5.36
N ARG A 232 -10.55 15.99 -4.53
CA ARG A 232 -9.69 15.25 -3.58
C ARG A 232 -10.37 14.99 -2.22
N SER A 233 -11.40 15.77 -1.92
CA SER A 233 -12.21 15.61 -0.70
C SER A 233 -13.05 14.34 -0.80
N MET A 234 -13.19 13.63 0.31
CA MET A 234 -14.12 12.49 0.43
C MET A 234 -15.57 12.91 0.15
N VAL A 235 -15.92 14.14 0.52
CA VAL A 235 -17.24 14.72 0.28
C VAL A 235 -17.18 15.61 -0.95
N VAL A 236 -18.11 15.39 -1.88
CA VAL A 236 -18.31 16.22 -3.07
C VAL A 236 -19.78 16.65 -3.15
N VAL A 237 -20.02 17.90 -3.54
CA VAL A 237 -21.35 18.43 -3.78
C VAL A 237 -21.49 18.63 -5.28
N VAL A 238 -22.53 18.05 -5.88
CA VAL A 238 -22.79 18.12 -7.32
C VAL A 238 -24.22 18.63 -7.56
N GLU A 239 -24.37 19.47 -8.56
CA GLU A 239 -25.66 19.94 -9.06
C GLU A 239 -26.03 19.15 -10.31
N VAL A 240 -27.26 18.64 -10.35
CA VAL A 240 -27.71 17.71 -11.39
C VAL A 240 -28.27 18.50 -12.57
N GLU A 241 -27.38 19.00 -13.43
CA GLU A 241 -27.73 19.70 -14.68
C GLU A 241 -27.65 18.79 -15.93
N GLY A 242 -27.12 17.58 -15.76
CA GLY A 242 -26.96 16.58 -16.81
C GLY A 242 -26.64 15.20 -16.21
N PRO A 243 -26.49 14.14 -17.04
CA PRO A 243 -25.98 12.86 -16.56
C PRO A 243 -24.60 13.03 -15.92
N ILE A 244 -24.36 12.35 -14.79
CA ILE A 244 -23.12 12.49 -14.02
C ILE A 244 -22.54 11.11 -13.72
N LYS A 245 -21.25 10.96 -13.97
CA LYS A 245 -20.44 9.81 -13.56
C LYS A 245 -19.42 10.21 -12.50
N LEU A 246 -19.46 9.53 -11.37
CA LEU A 246 -18.55 9.69 -10.24
C LEU A 246 -17.88 8.38 -9.89
N GLU A 247 -16.56 8.33 -10.00
CA GLU A 247 -15.75 7.16 -9.66
C GLU A 247 -14.80 7.48 -8.51
N ALA A 248 -14.88 6.73 -7.41
CA ALA A 248 -13.94 6.87 -6.31
C ALA A 248 -12.59 6.21 -6.67
N SER A 249 -11.53 7.01 -6.60
CA SER A 249 -10.14 6.59 -6.74
C SER A 249 -9.55 6.21 -5.39
N TRP A 250 -8.69 5.19 -5.41
CA TRP A 250 -8.09 4.62 -4.20
C TRP A 250 -6.60 4.34 -4.42
N ARG A 251 -5.80 4.59 -3.38
CA ARG A 251 -4.41 4.11 -3.27
C ARG A 251 -4.38 2.81 -2.49
N THR A 252 -3.44 1.95 -2.85
CA THR A 252 -3.13 0.74 -2.06
C THR A 252 -2.02 1.09 -1.10
N GLN A 253 -2.13 0.70 0.16
CA GLN A 253 -1.05 0.78 1.12
C GLN A 253 -0.76 -0.59 1.72
N TYR A 254 0.51 -0.86 1.98
CA TYR A 254 0.95 -2.04 2.71
C TYR A 254 1.58 -1.66 4.04
N TYR A 255 1.40 -2.51 5.04
CA TYR A 255 2.04 -2.32 6.33
C TYR A 255 3.48 -2.82 6.27
N VAL A 256 4.40 -1.98 6.72
CA VAL A 256 5.81 -2.32 6.90
C VAL A 256 6.07 -2.34 8.40
N GLU A 257 6.42 -3.52 8.93
CA GLU A 257 6.80 -3.71 10.32
C GLU A 257 8.32 -3.57 10.42
N VAL A 258 8.78 -2.67 11.29
CA VAL A 258 10.19 -2.38 11.55
C VAL A 258 10.49 -2.60 13.03
N ASP A 259 11.33 -3.57 13.33
CA ASP A 259 11.92 -3.84 14.64
C ASP A 259 13.41 -3.45 14.62
N PRO A 260 13.78 -2.27 15.15
CA PRO A 260 15.13 -1.78 15.07
C PRO A 260 16.05 -2.32 16.20
N GLY A 261 15.50 -3.07 17.16
CA GLY A 261 16.26 -3.66 18.26
C GLY A 261 16.87 -2.62 19.21
N TYR A 262 18.18 -2.39 19.10
CA TYR A 262 18.97 -1.58 20.04
C TYR A 262 19.23 -0.13 19.60
N ALA A 263 18.74 0.26 18.42
CA ALA A 263 18.83 1.63 17.93
C ALA A 263 17.48 2.11 17.39
N GLU A 264 17.41 3.38 17.02
CA GLU A 264 16.31 3.91 16.21
C GLU A 264 16.56 3.62 14.73
N ALA A 265 15.49 3.47 13.96
CA ALA A 265 15.56 3.34 12.50
C ALA A 265 15.16 4.64 11.80
N SER A 266 15.62 4.82 10.57
CA SER A 266 15.20 5.92 9.69
C SER A 266 13.71 5.87 9.31
N VAL A 267 13.10 4.70 9.42
CA VAL A 267 11.71 4.41 9.05
C VAL A 267 11.04 3.68 10.21
N GLU A 268 9.84 4.11 10.58
CA GLU A 268 9.03 3.48 11.63
C GLU A 268 8.11 2.40 11.07
N SER A 269 7.53 1.58 11.96
CA SER A 269 6.45 0.68 11.56
C SER A 269 5.23 1.48 11.11
N GLY A 270 4.67 1.19 9.94
CA GLY A 270 3.61 2.01 9.39
C GLY A 270 3.05 1.56 8.05
N TRP A 271 2.08 2.33 7.55
CA TRP A 271 1.43 2.09 6.27
C TRP A 271 2.03 2.99 5.20
N TYR A 272 2.50 2.38 4.11
CA TYR A 272 3.18 3.08 3.02
C TYR A 272 2.48 2.82 1.69
N ASP A 273 2.51 3.83 0.80
CA ASP A 273 1.88 3.75 -0.53
C ASP A 273 2.55 2.67 -1.39
N ARG A 274 1.75 1.80 -2.01
CA ARG A 274 2.26 0.77 -2.92
C ARG A 274 3.13 1.41 -4.01
N GLY A 275 4.35 0.90 -4.15
CA GLY A 275 5.33 1.35 -5.12
C GLY A 275 6.22 2.49 -4.62
N SER A 276 6.02 3.02 -3.41
CA SER A 276 7.00 3.92 -2.79
C SER A 276 8.29 3.18 -2.46
N THR A 277 9.42 3.90 -2.45
CA THR A 277 10.71 3.39 -1.98
C THR A 277 11.01 4.01 -0.62
N LEU A 278 11.39 3.18 0.34
CA LEU A 278 11.82 3.56 1.68
C LEU A 278 13.32 3.33 1.81
N GLU A 279 14.04 4.28 2.40
CA GLU A 279 15.46 4.17 2.69
C GLU A 279 15.64 3.76 4.16
N VAL A 280 15.83 2.46 4.40
CA VAL A 280 15.87 1.88 5.75
C VAL A 280 17.31 1.69 6.22
N TYR A 281 17.64 2.28 7.36
CA TYR A 281 18.92 2.10 8.04
C TYR A 281 18.76 2.36 9.54
N ALA A 282 19.71 1.86 10.35
CA ALA A 282 19.75 2.23 11.76
C ALA A 282 20.47 3.58 11.93
N LEU A 283 19.93 4.46 12.77
CA LEU A 283 20.56 5.77 13.04
C LEU A 283 21.92 5.64 13.74
N SER A 284 22.15 4.52 14.43
CA SER A 284 23.46 4.13 14.95
C SER A 284 23.69 2.65 14.71
N GLY A 285 24.89 2.29 14.22
CA GLY A 285 25.33 0.89 14.11
C GLY A 285 25.92 0.32 15.41
N LEU A 286 25.98 1.12 16.47
CA LEU A 286 26.54 0.75 17.78
C LEU A 286 25.63 1.22 18.92
N ALA A 287 25.28 0.29 19.80
CA ALA A 287 24.52 0.55 21.02
C ALA A 287 25.37 0.17 22.24
N ALA A 288 25.93 1.17 22.92
CA ALA A 288 26.76 0.97 24.10
C ALA A 288 25.93 0.99 25.39
N HIS A 289 26.17 0.03 26.29
CA HIS A 289 25.37 -0.16 27.51
C HIS A 289 26.03 0.44 28.77
N GLY A 290 27.22 1.02 28.65
CA GLY A 290 27.96 1.63 29.77
C GLY A 290 28.58 0.65 30.78
N ASN A 291 28.39 -0.66 30.60
CA ASN A 291 28.90 -1.72 31.48
C ASN A 291 30.04 -2.54 30.86
N GLY A 292 30.74 -1.99 29.86
CA GLY A 292 31.74 -2.73 29.08
C GLY A 292 31.14 -3.69 28.05
N SER A 293 29.83 -3.69 27.85
CA SER A 293 29.16 -4.42 26.75
C SER A 293 28.53 -3.46 25.76
N ARG A 294 28.48 -3.86 24.49
CA ARG A 294 27.81 -3.12 23.42
C ARG A 294 27.19 -4.09 22.42
N HIS A 295 26.22 -3.62 21.64
CA HIS A 295 25.72 -4.34 20.48
C HIS A 295 26.18 -3.62 19.22
N ARG A 296 26.71 -4.37 18.27
CA ARG A 296 27.08 -3.87 16.94
C ARG A 296 26.10 -4.43 15.92
N LEU A 297 25.60 -3.55 15.05
CA LEU A 297 24.71 -3.94 13.99
C LEU A 297 25.47 -4.78 12.96
N VAL A 298 24.89 -5.92 12.60
CA VAL A 298 25.38 -6.79 11.52
C VAL A 298 24.67 -6.43 10.22
N GLY A 299 23.37 -6.19 10.29
CA GLY A 299 22.52 -5.88 9.14
C GLY A 299 21.06 -5.94 9.52
N TRP A 300 20.18 -6.08 8.53
CA TRP A 300 18.75 -6.25 8.73
C TRP A 300 18.26 -7.54 8.08
N LEU A 301 17.36 -8.24 8.75
CA LEU A 301 16.57 -9.30 8.15
C LEU A 301 15.35 -8.65 7.48
N VAL A 302 15.32 -8.65 6.15
CA VAL A 302 14.18 -8.20 5.33
C VAL A 302 13.43 -9.45 4.89
N ASP A 303 12.23 -9.66 5.43
CA ASP A 303 11.40 -10.85 5.20
C ASP A 303 12.15 -12.19 5.44
N GLY A 304 13.10 -12.16 6.38
CA GLY A 304 13.94 -13.30 6.74
C GLY A 304 15.27 -13.42 5.98
N ALA A 305 15.52 -12.58 4.96
CA ALA A 305 16.80 -12.53 4.26
C ALA A 305 17.73 -11.48 4.86
N LEU A 306 18.99 -11.83 5.14
CA LEU A 306 19.97 -10.90 5.69
C LEU A 306 20.49 -9.95 4.61
N VAL A 307 20.41 -8.66 4.89
CA VAL A 307 20.99 -7.56 4.12
C VAL A 307 21.98 -6.83 5.04
N GLU A 308 23.27 -6.94 4.73
CA GLU A 308 24.34 -6.30 5.51
C GLU A 308 24.61 -4.85 5.06
N GLU A 309 24.34 -4.56 3.79
CA GLU A 309 24.51 -3.22 3.21
C GLU A 309 23.46 -2.24 3.75
N GLN A 310 23.90 -1.02 4.03
CA GLN A 310 23.02 0.08 4.43
C GLN A 310 23.42 1.36 3.69
N PRO A 311 22.45 2.19 3.27
CA PRO A 311 21.01 2.04 3.49
C PRO A 311 20.33 0.99 2.58
N ILE A 312 19.20 0.44 3.03
CA ILE A 312 18.38 -0.51 2.26
C ILE A 312 17.33 0.28 1.48
N GLU A 313 17.34 0.17 0.16
CA GLU A 313 16.28 0.69 -0.70
C GLU A 313 15.13 -0.33 -0.79
N LEU A 314 14.14 -0.20 0.10
CA LEU A 314 12.98 -1.09 0.15
C LEU A 314 11.85 -0.56 -0.73
N ARG A 315 11.49 -1.29 -1.79
CA ARG A 315 10.29 -1.00 -2.58
C ARG A 315 9.06 -1.64 -1.92
N VAL A 316 8.06 -0.84 -1.59
CA VAL A 316 6.83 -1.31 -0.93
C VAL A 316 5.86 -1.89 -1.96
N ASP A 317 6.05 -3.15 -2.35
CA ASP A 317 5.16 -3.85 -3.30
C ASP A 317 4.25 -4.91 -2.66
N ALA A 318 4.54 -5.26 -1.40
CA ALA A 318 3.77 -6.10 -0.49
C ALA A 318 3.99 -5.63 0.96
N PRO A 319 3.31 -6.24 1.96
CA PRO A 319 3.70 -6.08 3.36
C PRO A 319 5.11 -6.63 3.60
N HIS A 320 5.91 -5.91 4.37
CA HIS A 320 7.30 -6.30 4.68
C HIS A 320 7.54 -6.32 6.18
N ARG A 321 8.45 -7.19 6.60
CA ARG A 321 8.94 -7.26 7.98
C ARG A 321 10.45 -7.11 8.02
N LEU A 322 10.91 -6.07 8.70
CA LEU A 322 12.31 -5.72 8.85
C LEU A 322 12.71 -5.86 10.31
N ARG A 323 13.78 -6.60 10.57
CA ARG A 323 14.32 -6.77 11.91
C ARG A 323 15.83 -6.56 11.91
N ALA A 324 16.31 -5.63 12.73
CA ALA A 324 17.74 -5.39 12.87
C ALA A 324 18.43 -6.59 13.56
N LEU A 325 19.52 -7.07 12.97
CA LEU A 325 20.34 -8.15 13.51
C LEU A 325 21.58 -7.58 14.19
N TRP A 326 21.73 -7.87 15.48
CA TRP A 326 22.79 -7.33 16.32
C TRP A 326 23.68 -8.44 16.86
N VAL A 327 24.98 -8.17 16.98
CA VAL A 327 25.94 -9.03 17.67
C VAL A 327 26.39 -8.36 18.96
N ALA A 328 26.36 -9.11 20.07
CA ALA A 328 26.91 -8.67 21.35
C ALA A 328 28.44 -8.67 21.30
N GLU A 329 29.04 -7.58 21.77
CA GLU A 329 30.48 -7.43 21.94
C GLU A 329 30.80 -7.00 23.37
N HIS A 330 31.89 -7.53 23.90
CA HIS A 330 32.36 -7.24 25.25
C HIS A 330 33.78 -6.68 25.20
N LEU A 331 34.03 -5.70 26.07
CA LEU A 331 35.33 -5.12 26.28
C LEU A 331 36.16 -6.08 27.13
N VAL A 332 37.14 -6.73 26.52
CA VAL A 332 37.99 -7.72 27.18
C VAL A 332 39.44 -7.25 27.22
N ARG A 333 40.10 -7.49 28.35
CA ARG A 333 41.54 -7.31 28.52
C ARG A 333 42.22 -8.66 28.33
N VAL A 334 43.04 -8.80 27.30
CA VAL A 334 43.73 -10.07 27.02
C VAL A 334 44.90 -10.23 27.98
N VAL A 335 44.98 -11.36 28.68
CA VAL A 335 46.07 -11.68 29.61
C VAL A 335 46.72 -12.98 29.16
N VAL A 336 47.95 -12.90 28.68
CA VAL A 336 48.68 -14.08 28.22
C VAL A 336 49.61 -14.55 29.33
N VAL A 337 49.54 -15.83 29.67
CA VAL A 337 50.31 -16.44 30.76
C VAL A 337 51.03 -17.70 30.29
N ASP A 338 52.10 -18.07 30.99
CA ASP A 338 52.75 -19.37 30.84
C ASP A 338 51.95 -20.48 31.54
N ALA A 339 52.42 -21.74 31.47
CA ALA A 339 51.72 -22.89 32.04
C ALA A 339 51.63 -22.86 33.58
N ALA A 340 52.41 -22.00 34.24
CA ALA A 340 52.36 -21.78 35.68
C ALA A 340 51.48 -20.57 36.06
N GLY A 341 50.87 -19.89 35.09
CA GLY A 341 50.03 -18.71 35.28
C GLY A 341 50.80 -17.39 35.40
N ALA A 342 52.11 -17.36 35.11
CA ALA A 342 52.88 -16.13 35.15
C ALA A 342 52.71 -15.31 33.85
N PRO A 343 52.57 -13.97 33.92
CA PRO A 343 52.39 -13.13 32.73
C PRO A 343 53.53 -13.23 31.70
N LEU A 344 53.15 -13.30 30.43
CA LEU A 344 54.04 -13.24 29.28
C LEU A 344 53.84 -11.92 28.51
N ASP A 345 54.93 -11.33 28.05
CA ASP A 345 54.88 -10.27 27.02
C ASP A 345 54.69 -10.94 25.65
N ALA A 346 53.43 -11.06 25.26
CA ALA A 346 53.02 -11.87 24.11
C ALA A 346 51.99 -11.17 23.24
N THR A 347 51.97 -11.55 21.97
CA THR A 347 50.93 -11.20 20.99
C THR A 347 50.23 -12.48 20.54
N VAL A 348 48.90 -12.47 20.59
CA VAL A 348 48.04 -13.60 20.22
C VAL A 348 47.09 -13.22 19.09
N SER A 349 46.87 -14.15 18.17
CA SER A 349 45.90 -14.02 17.08
C SER A 349 44.63 -14.80 17.41
N LEU A 350 43.52 -14.08 17.56
CA LEU A 350 42.21 -14.63 17.87
C LEU A 350 41.34 -14.63 16.61
N GLN A 351 40.76 -15.79 16.28
CA GLN A 351 39.96 -15.97 15.06
C GLN A 351 38.55 -16.44 15.35
N ARG A 352 37.56 -15.82 14.70
CA ARG A 352 36.15 -16.24 14.74
C ARG A 352 35.37 -15.69 13.54
N GLY A 353 34.62 -16.57 12.85
CA GLY A 353 33.64 -16.15 11.85
C GLY A 353 34.21 -15.24 10.75
N GLY A 354 35.44 -15.50 10.30
CA GLY A 354 36.16 -14.68 9.31
C GLY A 354 36.88 -13.45 9.87
N SER A 355 36.62 -13.06 11.12
CA SER A 355 37.39 -12.02 11.82
C SER A 355 38.67 -12.61 12.41
N THR A 356 39.78 -11.89 12.24
CA THR A 356 41.07 -12.16 12.89
C THR A 356 41.48 -10.91 13.65
N VAL A 357 41.82 -11.06 14.93
CA VAL A 357 42.22 -9.95 15.79
C VAL A 357 43.54 -10.29 16.46
N GLU A 358 44.54 -9.43 16.27
CA GLU A 358 45.81 -9.50 16.99
C GLU A 358 45.69 -8.70 18.30
N ALA A 359 46.07 -9.32 19.41
CA ALA A 359 46.02 -8.71 20.72
C ALA A 359 47.35 -8.91 21.46
N ALA A 360 47.92 -7.82 21.96
CA ALA A 360 49.05 -7.88 22.88
C ALA A 360 48.56 -8.19 24.30
N SER A 361 49.36 -8.90 25.09
CA SER A 361 49.10 -9.14 26.50
C SER A 361 48.95 -7.81 27.24
N GLY A 362 47.88 -7.67 28.01
CA GLY A 362 47.45 -6.45 28.68
C GLY A 362 46.63 -5.48 27.84
N SER A 363 46.47 -5.69 26.52
CA SER A 363 45.63 -4.82 25.67
C SER A 363 44.14 -5.09 25.87
N THR A 364 43.33 -4.04 25.65
CA THR A 364 41.88 -4.10 25.76
C THR A 364 41.25 -3.94 24.38
N LEU A 365 40.33 -4.82 24.03
CA LEU A 365 39.64 -4.81 22.74
C LEU A 365 38.20 -5.29 22.87
N TRP A 366 37.38 -4.97 21.87
CA TRP A 366 36.02 -5.46 21.77
C TRP A 366 36.01 -6.78 21.01
N LEU A 367 35.57 -7.85 21.66
CA LEU A 367 35.35 -9.16 21.02
C LEU A 367 33.87 -9.53 21.09
N SER A 368 33.37 -10.15 20.02
CA SER A 368 32.02 -10.70 20.02
C SER A 368 31.88 -11.86 20.99
N GLU A 369 30.72 -11.96 21.65
CA GLU A 369 30.40 -12.98 22.65
C GLU A 369 30.40 -14.38 22.05
N GLY A 370 31.20 -15.31 22.58
CA GLY A 370 31.31 -16.70 22.15
C GLY A 370 32.74 -17.20 21.98
N ARG A 371 32.90 -18.33 21.27
CA ARG A 371 34.16 -19.09 21.19
C ARG A 371 35.10 -18.56 20.11
N TRP A 372 36.30 -18.17 20.51
CA TRP A 372 37.39 -17.70 19.64
C TRP A 372 38.52 -18.72 19.57
N ARG A 373 39.06 -18.97 18.38
CA ARG A 373 40.23 -19.83 18.18
C ARG A 373 41.51 -19.03 18.39
N VAL A 374 42.45 -19.57 19.16
CA VAL A 374 43.81 -19.02 19.26
C VAL A 374 44.64 -19.62 18.12
N ALA A 375 44.96 -18.81 17.11
CA ALA A 375 45.56 -19.28 15.86
C ALA A 375 47.10 -19.30 15.92
N CYS A 376 47.70 -18.25 16.46
CA CYS A 376 49.14 -18.18 16.73
C CYS A 376 49.40 -17.33 17.98
N ALA A 377 50.50 -17.60 18.66
CA ALA A 377 50.98 -16.81 19.78
C ALA A 377 52.51 -16.67 19.67
N SER A 378 52.99 -15.43 19.77
CA SER A 378 54.41 -15.14 19.87
C SER A 378 54.68 -14.35 21.14
N TYR A 379 55.80 -14.61 21.80
CA TYR A 379 56.18 -13.91 23.02
C TYR A 379 57.64 -13.52 22.99
N VAL A 380 57.97 -12.51 23.77
CA VAL A 380 59.34 -12.04 23.97
C VAL A 380 59.82 -12.56 25.32
N GLU A 381 60.96 -13.25 25.31
CA GLU A 381 61.62 -13.72 26.53
C GLU A 381 62.97 -13.05 26.68
N GLU A 382 63.21 -12.51 27.88
CA GLU A 382 64.52 -12.04 28.31
C GLU A 382 65.16 -13.11 29.21
N PRO A 383 66.06 -13.96 28.67
CA PRO A 383 66.63 -15.04 29.43
C PRO A 383 67.52 -14.52 30.55
N ARG A 384 67.43 -15.13 31.73
CA ARG A 384 68.36 -14.87 32.82
C ARG A 384 69.63 -15.68 32.59
N LEU A 385 70.70 -15.01 32.20
CA LEU A 385 72.01 -15.64 32.00
C LEU A 385 72.80 -15.68 33.32
N SER A 386 73.79 -16.57 33.36
CA SER A 386 74.82 -16.52 34.40
C SER A 386 75.55 -15.18 34.40
N TRP A 387 76.15 -14.82 35.53
CA TRP A 387 76.91 -13.57 35.65
C TRP A 387 78.21 -13.54 34.83
N LEU A 388 78.70 -14.69 34.32
CA LEU A 388 79.85 -14.77 33.43
C LEU A 388 79.50 -14.49 31.96
N SER A 389 78.21 -14.44 31.63
CA SER A 389 77.70 -14.17 30.29
C SER A 389 77.52 -12.67 30.08
N ARG A 390 77.65 -12.19 28.83
CA ARG A 390 77.40 -10.78 28.49
C ARG A 390 75.96 -10.62 27.99
N GLY A 391 75.29 -9.55 28.43
CA GLY A 391 74.02 -9.00 27.94
C GLY A 391 73.01 -9.99 27.35
N ALA A 392 71.94 -10.29 28.09
CA ALA A 392 70.81 -11.04 27.52
C ALA A 392 70.18 -10.26 26.37
N GLU A 393 70.15 -10.84 25.17
CA GLU A 393 69.30 -10.36 24.09
C GLU A 393 67.90 -10.97 24.23
N ALA A 394 66.87 -10.15 24.08
CA ALA A 394 65.50 -10.61 24.10
C ALA A 394 65.22 -11.47 22.86
N VAL A 395 64.67 -12.66 23.05
CA VAL A 395 64.37 -13.60 21.97
C VAL A 395 62.87 -13.62 21.73
N ARG A 396 62.46 -13.52 20.46
CA ARG A 396 61.07 -13.73 20.06
C ARG A 396 60.83 -15.20 19.75
N LEU A 397 59.91 -15.80 20.48
CA LEU A 397 59.55 -17.20 20.39
C LEU A 397 58.08 -17.34 19.96
N THR A 398 57.72 -18.53 19.49
CA THR A 398 56.32 -18.92 19.24
C THR A 398 56.00 -20.12 20.11
N ALA A 399 54.77 -20.15 20.63
CA ALA A 399 54.29 -21.24 21.45
C ALA A 399 52.87 -21.63 21.07
N GLU A 400 52.55 -22.91 21.23
CA GLU A 400 51.18 -23.38 21.10
C GLU A 400 50.38 -22.99 22.35
N PRO A 401 49.10 -22.63 22.20
CA PRO A 401 48.23 -22.40 23.35
C PRO A 401 47.85 -23.75 23.99
N ILE A 402 47.72 -23.79 25.32
CA ILE A 402 47.25 -24.98 26.05
C ILE A 402 45.82 -25.31 25.63
N SER A 403 44.96 -24.28 25.53
CA SER A 403 43.64 -24.40 24.93
C SER A 403 43.61 -23.75 23.55
N ARG A 404 43.17 -24.51 22.55
CA ARG A 404 42.97 -24.00 21.18
C ARG A 404 41.89 -22.91 21.09
N TYR A 405 41.06 -22.79 22.12
CA TYR A 405 39.94 -21.86 22.14
C TYR A 405 39.81 -21.14 23.47
N VAL A 406 39.36 -19.89 23.38
CA VAL A 406 38.96 -19.08 24.54
C VAL A 406 37.52 -18.62 24.35
N GLU A 407 36.81 -18.41 25.45
CA GLU A 407 35.39 -18.09 25.45
C GLU A 407 35.18 -16.68 26.01
N VAL A 408 34.45 -15.86 25.26
CA VAL A 408 34.11 -14.49 25.65
C VAL A 408 32.64 -14.50 26.06
N GLU A 409 32.37 -14.50 27.36
CA GLU A 409 30.99 -14.50 27.90
C GLU A 409 30.55 -13.10 28.38
N GLY A 410 31.51 -12.20 28.56
CA GLY A 410 31.25 -10.89 29.16
C GLY A 410 32.50 -10.01 29.20
N PRO A 411 32.36 -8.77 29.71
CA PRO A 411 33.50 -7.88 29.90
C PRO A 411 34.39 -8.37 31.04
N GLY A 412 35.70 -8.25 30.88
CA GLY A 412 36.65 -8.73 31.89
C GLY A 412 38.00 -9.13 31.32
N GLU A 413 38.71 -10.01 32.02
CA GLU A 413 39.99 -10.54 31.57
C GLU A 413 39.81 -11.83 30.76
N LEU A 414 40.46 -11.90 29.61
CA LEU A 414 40.48 -13.07 28.74
C LEU A 414 41.86 -13.73 28.83
N TYR A 415 41.93 -14.84 29.55
CA TYR A 415 43.19 -15.56 29.76
C TYR A 415 43.52 -16.45 28.55
N VAL A 416 44.76 -16.33 28.06
CA VAL A 416 45.33 -17.22 27.04
C VAL A 416 46.57 -17.86 27.65
N GLU A 417 46.46 -19.15 27.96
CA GLU A 417 47.58 -19.93 28.50
C GLU A 417 48.41 -20.52 27.36
N LEU A 418 49.71 -20.22 27.34
CA LEU A 418 50.65 -20.79 26.39
C LEU A 418 51.37 -21.99 27.02
N ALA A 419 51.63 -23.01 26.20
CA ALA A 419 52.45 -24.15 26.57
C ALA A 419 53.93 -23.73 26.62
N VAL A 420 54.25 -22.91 27.62
CA VAL A 420 55.56 -22.33 27.91
C VAL A 420 55.84 -22.60 29.37
N ASP A 421 57.07 -23.03 29.68
CA ASP A 421 57.51 -23.22 31.06
C ASP A 421 59.01 -22.90 31.19
N ARG A 422 59.47 -22.74 32.42
CA ARG A 422 60.85 -22.36 32.71
C ARG A 422 61.81 -23.53 32.49
N VAL A 423 62.86 -23.30 31.72
CA VAL A 423 64.00 -24.21 31.53
C VAL A 423 65.22 -23.59 32.20
N GLU A 424 65.81 -24.30 33.16
CA GLU A 424 67.05 -23.89 33.84
C GLU A 424 68.16 -24.89 33.54
N VAL A 425 69.22 -24.46 32.86
CA VAL A 425 70.33 -25.33 32.47
C VAL A 425 71.50 -25.13 33.41
N TYR A 426 71.95 -26.24 33.99
CA TYR A 426 73.17 -26.35 34.78
C TYR A 426 74.13 -27.33 34.11
N VAL A 427 75.41 -26.98 34.07
CA VAL A 427 76.46 -27.84 33.54
C VAL A 427 77.23 -28.47 34.70
N GLU A 428 77.29 -29.79 34.70
CA GLU A 428 78.09 -30.61 35.62
C GLU A 428 79.00 -31.53 34.81
N ASP A 429 80.04 -32.07 35.42
CA ASP A 429 80.82 -33.11 34.78
C ASP A 429 80.28 -34.52 35.06
N LEU A 430 80.93 -35.54 34.48
CA LEU A 430 80.56 -36.94 34.67
C LEU A 430 80.62 -37.43 36.13
N LEU A 431 81.29 -36.68 37.02
CA LEU A 431 81.39 -36.98 38.46
C LEU A 431 80.39 -36.14 39.30
N GLY A 432 79.57 -35.31 38.65
CA GLY A 432 78.58 -34.45 39.31
C GLY A 432 79.17 -33.16 39.89
N ALA A 433 80.41 -32.79 39.54
CA ALA A 433 80.97 -31.50 39.94
C ALA A 433 80.48 -30.40 38.99
N PRO A 434 80.09 -29.20 39.47
CA PRO A 434 79.75 -28.08 38.61
C PRO A 434 80.85 -27.77 37.62
N CYS A 435 80.49 -27.44 36.37
CA CYS A 435 81.44 -27.20 35.30
C CYS A 435 81.37 -25.75 34.83
N PRO A 436 82.16 -24.82 35.42
CA PRO A 436 82.20 -23.43 34.98
C PRO A 436 82.90 -23.28 33.62
N LEU A 437 82.72 -22.11 32.99
CA LEU A 437 83.36 -21.71 31.72
C LEU A 437 83.00 -22.59 30.51
N VAL A 438 81.86 -23.30 30.58
CA VAL A 438 81.27 -24.00 29.44
C VAL A 438 80.23 -23.08 28.81
N THR A 439 80.41 -22.77 27.53
CA THR A 439 79.39 -22.10 26.73
C THR A 439 78.29 -23.10 26.39
N VAL A 440 77.06 -22.75 26.73
CA VAL A 440 75.84 -23.50 26.49
C VAL A 440 75.04 -22.74 25.45
N ARG A 441 74.60 -23.43 24.41
CA ARG A 441 73.67 -22.88 23.42
C ARG A 441 72.39 -23.70 23.40
N VAL A 442 71.26 -23.05 23.70
CA VAL A 442 69.93 -23.68 23.77
C VAL A 442 69.14 -23.35 22.51
N ASP A 443 68.71 -24.38 21.77
CA ASP A 443 67.96 -24.32 20.50
C ASP A 443 68.60 -23.41 19.42
N GLY A 444 69.88 -23.09 19.55
CA GLY A 444 70.54 -22.10 18.69
C GLY A 444 70.13 -20.65 18.94
N LEU A 445 69.30 -20.40 19.96
CA LEU A 445 68.65 -19.11 20.21
C LEU A 445 69.23 -18.36 21.41
N VAL A 446 69.63 -19.10 22.45
CA VAL A 446 70.18 -18.51 23.68
C VAL A 446 71.56 -19.07 23.93
N GLU A 447 72.56 -18.19 24.10
CA GLU A 447 73.93 -18.56 24.38
C GLU A 447 74.37 -17.99 25.75
N ALA A 448 74.94 -18.83 26.60
CA ALA A 448 75.37 -18.45 27.94
C ALA A 448 76.60 -19.24 28.37
N THR A 449 77.48 -18.66 29.18
CA THR A 449 78.62 -19.37 29.78
C THR A 449 78.27 -19.79 31.19
N SER A 450 78.46 -21.05 31.57
CA SER A 450 78.20 -21.55 32.92
C SER A 450 79.08 -20.87 33.98
N ASP A 451 78.48 -20.53 35.12
CA ASP A 451 79.18 -19.94 36.26
C ASP A 451 79.80 -20.98 37.21
N LEU A 452 80.36 -20.50 38.32
CA LEU A 452 81.01 -21.33 39.35
C LEU A 452 80.07 -22.37 39.98
N SER A 453 78.76 -22.16 39.92
CA SER A 453 77.74 -23.12 40.38
C SER A 453 77.30 -24.10 39.29
N GLY A 454 77.82 -23.95 38.07
CA GLY A 454 77.37 -24.67 36.89
C GLY A 454 76.14 -24.05 36.23
N PHE A 455 75.48 -23.06 36.85
CA PHE A 455 74.32 -22.37 36.26
C PHE A 455 74.73 -21.65 34.97
N ALA A 456 74.04 -21.94 33.87
CA ALA A 456 74.26 -21.29 32.59
C ALA A 456 73.14 -20.31 32.26
N VAL A 457 71.90 -20.77 32.21
CA VAL A 457 70.75 -19.99 31.75
C VAL A 457 69.44 -20.45 32.37
N SER A 458 68.53 -19.50 32.61
CA SER A 458 67.12 -19.72 32.93
C SER A 458 66.27 -18.93 31.94
N ALA A 459 65.42 -19.60 31.17
CA ALA A 459 64.53 -18.96 30.20
C ALA A 459 63.17 -19.67 30.14
N ARG A 460 62.09 -18.95 29.87
CA ARG A 460 60.77 -19.53 29.57
C ARG A 460 60.71 -19.96 28.11
N LEU A 461 60.71 -21.27 27.88
CA LEU A 461 60.73 -21.86 26.53
C LEU A 461 59.45 -22.68 26.28
N PRO A 462 59.04 -22.90 25.01
CA PRO A 462 57.88 -23.73 24.70
C PRO A 462 58.05 -25.15 25.27
N ILE A 463 56.98 -25.77 25.77
CA ILE A 463 57.03 -27.12 26.36
C ILE A 463 57.30 -28.15 25.25
N LYS A 464 58.58 -28.47 25.04
CA LYS A 464 59.11 -29.49 24.13
C LYS A 464 60.49 -29.94 24.60
N GLU A 465 61.12 -30.86 23.88
CA GLU A 465 62.55 -31.11 24.05
C GLU A 465 63.36 -29.97 23.38
N HIS A 466 64.33 -29.43 24.12
CA HIS A 466 65.27 -28.43 23.66
C HIS A 466 66.65 -29.03 23.46
N ALA A 467 67.30 -28.69 22.36
CA ALA A 467 68.68 -29.06 22.10
C ALA A 467 69.61 -28.11 22.88
N VAL A 468 70.59 -28.69 23.59
CA VAL A 468 71.56 -27.96 24.39
C VAL A 468 72.95 -28.38 23.96
N GLU A 469 73.63 -27.50 23.25
CA GLU A 469 75.00 -27.70 22.76
C GLU A 469 75.99 -27.13 23.77
N LEU A 470 77.07 -27.88 24.04
CA LEU A 470 78.12 -27.51 24.98
C LEU A 470 79.42 -27.23 24.23
N TYR A 471 80.06 -26.11 24.55
CA TYR A 471 81.34 -25.70 24.01
C TYR A 471 82.29 -25.26 25.11
N MET A 472 83.58 -25.53 24.96
CA MET A 472 84.63 -24.95 25.80
C MET A 472 85.79 -24.51 24.91
N LEU A 473 86.20 -23.24 25.03
CA LEU A 473 87.25 -22.64 24.21
C LEU A 473 87.03 -22.81 22.69
N GLY A 474 85.78 -22.84 22.25
CA GLY A 474 85.39 -23.01 20.84
C GLY A 474 85.37 -24.46 20.34
N ALA A 475 85.67 -25.46 21.18
CA ALA A 475 85.52 -26.87 20.85
C ALA A 475 84.18 -27.41 21.37
N GLU A 476 83.46 -28.16 20.53
CA GLU A 476 82.23 -28.84 20.91
C GLU A 476 82.54 -29.99 21.89
N LEU A 477 81.86 -29.98 23.04
CA LEU A 477 81.99 -30.99 24.08
C LEU A 477 80.89 -32.06 23.99
N GLY A 478 79.75 -31.71 23.41
CA GLY A 478 78.61 -32.60 23.20
C GLY A 478 77.28 -31.86 23.15
N GLU A 479 76.21 -32.62 22.93
CA GLU A 479 74.83 -32.14 22.88
C GLU A 479 73.97 -32.94 23.89
N ALA A 480 72.99 -32.28 24.50
CA ALA A 480 71.96 -32.92 25.32
C ALA A 480 70.57 -32.44 24.91
N ARG A 481 69.56 -33.26 25.21
CA ARG A 481 68.16 -32.85 25.09
C ARG A 481 67.56 -32.66 26.47
N VAL A 482 66.95 -31.50 26.69
CA VAL A 482 66.36 -31.13 27.97
C VAL A 482 64.87 -30.81 27.80
N GLY A 483 64.05 -31.28 28.72
CA GLY A 483 62.67 -30.82 28.85
C GLY A 483 62.59 -29.53 29.66
N VAL A 484 61.39 -29.24 30.14
CA VAL A 484 61.14 -28.11 31.04
C VAL A 484 61.52 -28.40 32.48
N GLY A 485 61.73 -27.34 33.26
CA GLY A 485 62.26 -27.38 34.63
C GLY A 485 63.78 -27.31 34.69
N ARG A 486 64.34 -27.79 35.80
CA ARG A 486 65.79 -27.80 36.03
C ARG A 486 66.44 -28.98 35.32
N ALA A 487 67.36 -28.69 34.42
CA ALA A 487 68.11 -29.66 33.64
C ALA A 487 69.60 -29.66 34.01
N LEU A 488 70.14 -30.85 34.28
CA LEU A 488 71.57 -31.08 34.50
C LEU A 488 72.17 -31.65 33.21
N VAL A 489 73.06 -30.89 32.57
CA VAL A 489 73.72 -31.25 31.33
C VAL A 489 75.18 -31.60 31.61
N ARG A 490 75.66 -32.72 31.06
CA ARG A 490 76.96 -33.30 31.41
C ARG A 490 78.05 -32.92 30.41
N ALA A 491 79.10 -32.26 30.89
CA ALA A 491 80.37 -32.08 30.19
C ALA A 491 81.35 -33.22 30.53
N PRO A 492 82.34 -33.52 29.68
CA PRO A 492 83.28 -34.62 29.92
C PRO A 492 84.09 -34.47 31.22
N ILE A 493 84.56 -33.26 31.55
CA ILE A 493 85.34 -32.99 32.75
C ILE A 493 85.27 -31.51 33.15
N SER A 494 85.16 -31.22 34.45
CA SER A 494 85.18 -29.85 34.99
C SER A 494 86.60 -29.38 35.30
N LEU A 495 86.83 -28.06 35.23
CA LEU A 495 88.03 -27.42 35.78
C LEU A 495 88.22 -27.73 37.27
N TYR A 496 87.13 -27.92 38.02
CA TYR A 496 87.20 -28.34 39.42
C TYR A 496 87.76 -29.74 39.57
N THR A 497 87.32 -30.67 38.74
CA THR A 497 87.82 -32.06 38.73
C THR A 497 89.26 -32.13 38.26
N LEU A 498 89.65 -31.33 37.26
CA LEU A 498 91.05 -31.20 36.84
C LEU A 498 91.93 -30.61 37.97
N ALA A 499 91.47 -29.57 38.66
CA ALA A 499 92.18 -28.98 39.78
C ALA A 499 92.31 -29.95 40.96
N ALA A 500 91.24 -30.68 41.30
CA ALA A 500 91.24 -31.70 42.35
C ALA A 500 92.18 -32.87 42.00
N ALA A 501 92.17 -33.35 40.76
CA ALA A 501 93.09 -34.38 40.28
C ALA A 501 94.55 -33.90 40.30
N ALA A 502 94.82 -32.66 39.88
CA ALA A 502 96.15 -32.06 39.93
C ALA A 502 96.65 -31.90 41.38
N LEU A 503 95.79 -31.46 42.30
CA LEU A 503 96.10 -31.37 43.73
C LEU A 503 96.33 -32.75 44.36
N ALA A 504 95.53 -33.76 44.01
CA ALA A 504 95.71 -35.14 44.44
C ALA A 504 97.03 -35.73 43.92
N LEU A 505 97.36 -35.50 42.64
CA LEU A 505 98.64 -35.90 42.03
C LEU A 505 99.83 -35.15 42.65
N ALA A 506 99.71 -33.85 42.93
CA ALA A 506 100.74 -33.07 43.62
C ALA A 506 100.93 -33.51 45.08
N GLY A 507 99.84 -33.86 45.77
CA GLY A 507 99.85 -34.45 47.11
C GLY A 507 100.50 -35.84 47.13
N ALA A 508 100.13 -36.71 46.18
CA ALA A 508 100.75 -38.02 46.00
C ALA A 508 102.24 -37.92 45.64
N TRP A 509 102.64 -36.95 44.79
CA TRP A 509 104.04 -36.67 44.50
C TRP A 509 104.80 -36.18 45.75
N ARG A 510 104.20 -35.30 46.57
CA ARG A 510 104.79 -34.87 47.84
C ARG A 510 104.95 -36.04 48.83
N LEU A 511 103.98 -36.95 48.93
CA LEU A 511 104.08 -38.17 49.72
C LEU A 511 105.19 -39.10 49.20
N LEU A 512 105.31 -39.28 47.88
CA LEU A 512 106.38 -40.07 47.26
C LEU A 512 107.79 -39.46 47.48
N LYS A 513 107.90 -38.13 47.62
CA LYS A 513 109.16 -37.46 48.02
C LYS A 513 109.43 -37.52 49.53
N GLY A 514 108.39 -37.54 50.38
CA GLY A 514 108.51 -37.60 51.83
C GLY A 514 108.83 -38.99 52.41
N VAL A 515 108.72 -40.07 51.62
CA VAL A 515 109.09 -41.45 52.02
C VAL A 515 110.58 -41.75 51.75
N ARG A 516 111.35 -40.78 51.25
CA ARG A 516 112.82 -40.83 51.21
C ARG A 516 113.41 -39.81 52.19
N SER A 517 113.34 -40.12 53.48
CA SER A 517 114.25 -39.58 54.50
C SER A 517 114.67 -40.70 55.43
#